data_AF-A0A9D2EU27-F1
#
_entry.id   AF-A0A9D2EU27-F1
#
_cell.length_a   1.000
_cell.length_b   1.000
_cell.length_c   1.000
_cell.angle_alpha   90.00
_cell.angle_beta   90.00
_cell.angle_gamma   90.00
#
_symmetry.space_group_name_H-M   'P 1'
#
loop_
_entity.id
_entity.type
_entity.pdbx_description
1 polymer ?
#
loop_
_entity_poly.entity_id
_entity_poly.type
_entity_poly.pdbx_seq_one_letter_code
_entity_poly.pdbx_strand_id
1 'polypeptide(L)'
;MTGDQSTTSYLDYLNETEGADIKTVALVSEDSEFGTNIANVEAETAAEFGYEIVENISYSAQATNVTSEVLRPFLSCSMTKRASR
;
A
#
# COMPACT_ATOMS: atom_id res chain seq x y z
N MET A 1 -6.08 20.00 -12.43
CA MET A 1 -4.91 19.27 -11.91
C MET A 1 -4.44 19.98 -10.64
N THR A 2 -5.24 19.93 -9.59
CA THR A 2 -4.78 20.28 -8.25
C THR A 2 -3.85 19.15 -7.83
N GLY A 3 -2.56 19.45 -7.72
CA GLY A 3 -1.54 18.49 -7.34
C GLY A 3 -1.71 18.13 -5.87
N ASP A 4 -2.58 17.17 -5.59
CA ASP A 4 -2.52 16.39 -4.36
C ASP A 4 -1.29 15.46 -4.49
N GLN A 5 -0.26 15.71 -3.68
CA GLN A 5 0.97 14.91 -3.68
C GLN A 5 0.79 13.70 -2.74
N SER A 6 -0.35 13.01 -2.83
CA SER A 6 -0.60 11.79 -2.05
C SER A 6 -0.09 10.57 -2.81
N THR A 7 0.37 9.56 -2.06
CA THR A 7 0.81 8.26 -2.61
C THR A 7 -0.26 7.67 -3.53
N THR A 8 -1.53 7.83 -3.18
CA THR A 8 -2.68 7.30 -3.90
C THR A 8 -2.95 8.02 -5.22
N SER A 9 -2.77 9.35 -5.27
CA SER A 9 -2.87 10.11 -6.53
C SER A 9 -1.82 9.68 -7.56
N TYR A 10 -0.65 9.25 -7.10
CA TYR A 10 0.39 8.70 -7.99
C TYR A 10 0.00 7.33 -8.56
N LEU A 11 -0.71 6.49 -7.79
CA LEU A 11 -1.22 5.21 -8.28
C LEU A 11 -2.29 5.41 -9.36
N ASP A 12 -3.16 6.40 -9.18
CA ASP A 12 -4.16 6.78 -10.20
C ASP A 12 -3.49 7.24 -11.48
N TYR A 13 -2.48 8.11 -11.38
CA TYR A 13 -1.67 8.52 -12.52
C TYR A 13 -1.10 7.32 -13.28
N LEU A 14 -0.52 6.33 -12.58
CA LEU A 14 0.02 5.11 -13.21
C LEU A 14 -1.07 4.27 -13.89
N ASN A 15 -2.26 4.20 -13.30
CA ASN A 15 -3.40 3.52 -13.91
C ASN A 15 -3.87 4.23 -15.20
N GLU A 16 -3.88 5.56 -15.20
CA GLU A 16 -4.33 6.37 -16.33
C GLU A 16 -3.31 6.45 -17.47
N THR A 17 -2.01 6.60 -17.17
CA THR A 17 -0.98 6.83 -18.20
C THR A 17 -0.29 5.57 -18.67
N GLU A 18 -0.04 4.62 -17.76
CA GLU A 18 0.72 3.40 -18.05
C GLU A 18 -0.16 2.15 -18.14
N GLY A 19 -1.47 2.26 -17.86
CA GLY A 19 -2.40 1.12 -17.89
C GLY A 19 -2.04 0.03 -16.89
N ALA A 20 -1.53 0.42 -15.71
CA ALA A 20 -0.97 -0.50 -14.72
C ALA A 20 -2.00 -1.45 -14.07
N ASP A 21 -3.30 -1.14 -14.12
CA ASP A 21 -4.41 -1.92 -13.53
C ASP A 21 -4.19 -2.28 -12.05
N ILE A 22 -3.69 -1.32 -11.28
CA ILE A 22 -3.46 -1.41 -9.83
C ILE A 22 -4.82 -1.29 -9.14
N LYS A 23 -5.20 -2.35 -8.41
CA LYS A 23 -6.45 -2.44 -7.64
C LYS A 23 -6.22 -2.63 -6.15
N THR A 24 -5.10 -3.23 -5.81
CA THR A 24 -4.78 -3.67 -4.45
C THR A 24 -3.45 -3.09 -4.01
N VAL A 25 -3.38 -2.62 -2.77
CA VAL A 25 -2.18 -2.05 -2.15
C VAL A 25 -1.90 -2.74 -0.81
N ALA A 26 -0.64 -2.74 -0.38
CA ALA A 26 -0.26 -3.18 0.95
C ALA A 26 0.47 -2.03 1.64
N LEU A 27 0.12 -1.80 2.90
CA LEU A 27 0.74 -0.78 3.74
C LEU A 27 1.79 -1.45 4.63
N VAL A 28 3.00 -0.88 4.65
CA VAL A 28 4.09 -1.36 5.49
C VAL A 28 4.69 -0.16 6.19
N SER A 29 4.51 -0.07 7.51
CA SER A 29 4.92 1.10 8.28
C SER A 29 5.76 0.71 9.49
N GLU A 30 6.60 1.64 9.92
CA GLU A 30 7.31 1.51 11.18
C GLU A 30 6.32 1.57 12.36
N ASP A 31 6.56 0.76 13.38
CA ASP A 31 5.89 0.80 14.68
C ASP A 31 6.43 1.96 15.51
N SER A 32 6.14 3.16 15.02
CA SER A 32 6.37 4.44 15.66
C SER A 32 5.07 5.25 15.60
N GLU A 33 4.95 6.29 16.44
CA GLU A 33 3.78 7.19 16.40
C GLU A 33 3.59 7.80 15.01
N PHE A 34 4.71 8.16 14.38
CA PHE A 34 4.73 8.69 13.03
C PHE A 34 4.30 7.65 11.99
N GLY A 35 4.88 6.43 12.03
CA GLY A 35 4.54 5.37 11.08
C GLY A 35 3.09 4.91 11.21
N THR A 36 2.56 4.83 12.43
CA THR A 36 1.16 4.50 12.68
C THR A 36 0.22 5.57 12.15
N ASN A 37 0.53 6.84 12.36
CA ASN A 37 -0.29 7.94 11.87
C ASN A 37 -0.34 7.98 10.34
N ILE A 38 0.80 7.76 9.68
CA ILE A 38 0.86 7.68 8.21
C ILE A 38 0.06 6.48 7.70
N ALA A 39 0.22 5.30 8.30
CA ALA A 39 -0.53 4.11 7.87
C ALA A 39 -2.04 4.31 7.97
N ASN A 40 -2.53 5.05 8.98
CA ASN A 40 -3.94 5.37 9.11
C ASN A 40 -4.40 6.34 8.01
N VAL A 41 -3.65 7.41 7.75
CA VAL A 41 -3.97 8.37 6.69
C VAL A 41 -3.97 7.68 5.31
N GLU A 42 -2.95 6.86 5.03
CA GLU A 42 -2.87 6.12 3.77
C GLU A 42 -4.01 5.10 3.63
N ALA A 43 -4.43 4.47 4.73
CA ALA A 43 -5.57 3.57 4.71
C ALA A 43 -6.88 4.29 4.39
N GLU A 44 -7.10 5.48 4.98
CA GLU A 44 -8.26 6.33 4.69
C GLU A 44 -8.25 6.79 3.22
N THR A 45 -7.12 7.30 2.74
CA THR A 45 -7.00 7.75 1.34
C THR A 45 -7.13 6.60 0.35
N ALA A 46 -6.56 5.42 0.63
CA ALA A 46 -6.72 4.24 -0.22
C ALA A 46 -8.21 3.85 -0.37
N ALA A 47 -8.98 3.91 0.71
CA ALA A 47 -10.41 3.64 0.68
C ALA A 47 -11.19 4.70 -0.14
N GLU A 48 -10.84 5.98 -0.02
CA GLU A 48 -11.46 7.08 -0.79
C GLU A 48 -11.25 6.93 -2.30
N PHE A 49 -10.08 6.46 -2.71
CA PHE A 49 -9.74 6.25 -4.12
C PHE A 49 -10.13 4.85 -4.64
N GLY A 50 -10.67 3.98 -3.78
CA GLY A 50 -11.17 2.65 -4.18
C GLY A 50 -10.09 1.57 -4.31
N TYR A 51 -8.92 1.77 -3.70
CA TYR A 51 -7.90 0.73 -3.59
C TYR A 51 -8.21 -0.24 -2.44
N GLU A 52 -8.06 -1.53 -2.70
CA GLU A 52 -8.22 -2.58 -1.69
C GLU A 52 -6.90 -2.79 -0.93
N ILE A 53 -6.92 -2.61 0.39
CA ILE A 53 -5.76 -2.88 1.25
C ILE A 53 -5.73 -4.38 1.55
N VAL A 54 -4.76 -5.09 0.97
CA VAL A 54 -4.63 -6.55 1.17
C VAL A 54 -3.88 -6.90 2.45
N GLU A 55 -3.01 -6.02 2.92
CA GLU A 55 -2.20 -6.19 4.12
C GLU A 55 -1.84 -4.82 4.72
N ASN A 56 -1.80 -4.73 6.05
CA ASN A 56 -1.26 -3.59 6.79
C ASN A 56 -0.29 -4.12 7.85
N ILE A 57 1.01 -3.95 7.62
CA ILE A 57 2.09 -4.59 8.39
C ILE A 57 2.89 -3.53 9.11
N SER A 58 2.86 -3.56 10.43
CA SER A 58 3.80 -2.79 11.25
C SER A 58 5.09 -3.58 11.52
N TYR A 59 6.23 -2.90 11.51
CA TYR A 59 7.53 -3.49 11.87
C TYR A 59 8.24 -2.66 12.94
N SER A 60 9.02 -3.31 13.79
CA SER A 60 9.72 -2.61 14.88
C SER A 60 10.64 -1.51 14.35
N ALA A 61 10.56 -0.31 14.96
CA ALA A 61 11.48 0.81 14.69
C ALA A 61 12.98 0.47 14.83
N GLN A 62 13.29 -0.57 15.61
CA GLN A 62 14.67 -1.04 15.82
C GLN A 62 15.08 -2.13 14.82
N ALA A 63 14.21 -2.52 13.89
CA ALA A 63 14.50 -3.54 12.90
C ALA A 63 15.52 -3.02 11.87
N THR A 64 16.70 -3.63 11.82
CA THR A 64 17.71 -3.36 10.78
C THR A 64 17.47 -4.17 9.50
N ASN A 65 16.46 -5.05 9.50
CA ASN A 65 16.10 -5.91 8.38
C ASN A 65 14.57 -6.05 8.31
N VAL A 66 14.00 -5.63 7.17
CA VAL A 66 12.56 -5.66 6.88
C VAL A 66 12.21 -6.59 5.70
N THR A 67 13.12 -7.51 5.36
CA THR A 67 12.99 -8.38 4.17
C THR A 67 11.72 -9.23 4.24
N SER A 68 11.37 -9.74 5.42
CA SER A 68 10.20 -10.62 5.60
C SER A 68 8.89 -9.85 5.46
N GLU A 69 8.89 -8.61 5.92
CA GLU A 69 7.76 -7.67 5.92
C GLU A 69 7.41 -7.24 4.51
N VAL A 70 8.41 -7.07 3.64
CA VAL A 70 8.22 -6.74 2.21
C VAL A 70 7.83 -7.98 1.38
N LEU A 71 8.32 -9.16 1.73
CA LEU A 71 8.02 -10.40 0.99
C LEU A 71 6.60 -10.94 1.25
N ARG A 72 6.05 -10.72 2.46
CA ARG A 72 4.67 -11.13 2.80
C ARG A 72 3.59 -10.54 1.88
N PRO A 73 3.51 -9.21 1.64
CA PRO A 73 2.49 -8.63 0.78
C PRO A 73 2.66 -9.04 -0.68
N PHE A 74 3.89 -9.30 -1.15
CA PHE A 74 4.12 -9.86 -2.48
C PHE A 74 3.46 -11.24 -2.66
N LEU A 75 3.56 -12.11 -1.65
CA LEU A 75 2.89 -13.41 -1.65
C LEU A 75 1.37 -13.26 -1.59
N SER A 76 0.85 -12.38 -0.72
CA SER A 76 -0.59 -12.12 -0.58
C SER A 76 -1.21 -11.65 -1.90
N CYS A 77 -0.63 -10.64 -2.55
CA CYS A 77 -1.09 -10.14 -3.84
C CYS A 77 -1.06 -11.22 -4.95
N SER A 78 -0.01 -12.07 -4.98
CA SER A 78 0.10 -13.16 -5.95
C SER A 78 -1.01 -14.23 -5.80
N MET A 79 -1.49 -14.46 -4.58
CA MET A 79 -2.57 -15.40 -4.29
C MET A 79 -3.93 -14.82 -4.67
N THR A 80 -4.19 -13.56 -4.35
CA THR A 80 -5.43 -12.86 -4.74
C THR A 80 -5.60 -12.83 -6.27
N LYS A 81 -4.52 -12.56 -7.01
CA LYS A 81 -4.53 -12.56 -8.49
C LYS A 81 -4.80 -13.95 -9.09
N ARG A 82 -4.54 -15.04 -8.34
CA ARG A 82 -4.79 -16.42 -8.76
C ARG A 82 -6.20 -16.90 -8.41
N ALA A 83 -6.85 -16.32 -7.39
CA ALA A 83 -8.23 -16.64 -6.99
C ALA A 83 -9.30 -15.92 -7.83
N SER A 84 -8.95 -14.83 -8.51
CA SER A 84 -9.85 -14.05 -9.37
C SER A 84 -9.89 -14.51 -10.85
N ARG A 85 -9.26 -15.64 -11.18
CA ARG A 85 -9.34 -16.30 -12.50
C ARG A 85 -10.19 -17.56 -12.44
#